data_AF-A0A820BR72-F1
#
_entry.id   AF-A0A820BR72-F1
#
_cell.length_a   1.000
_cell.length_b   1.000
_cell.length_c   1.000
_cell.angle_alpha   90.00
_cell.angle_beta   90.00
_cell.angle_gamma   90.00
#
_symmetry.space_group_name_H-M   'P 1'
#
loop_
_entity.id
_entity.type
_entity.pdbx_description
1 polymer ?
#
loop_
_entity_poly.entity_id
_entity_poly.type
_entity_poly.pdbx_seq_one_letter_code
_entity_poly.pdbx_strand_id
1 'polypeptide(L)'
;MEHVQNYYSTFLRLIKNILSEVQEANILLQKHYITGVNLYSIIKDLLYKLNNRLRDDYFGAKVMELLEKIHDSNEVDDLKKSFRLFIHTIIIYIEDYFEDRASFYESISIFSEVDIEKLEWKNIERCASYIDDKKINKDLLYNDFNHLKSKFVQLKDKFGGINKQVQEFISSNLSLYKQGGTMSNDEVKLCSGGECDVEAESGSDNEEDIRYHKNLRKNLNIRCDYLWAYLLHDEKVPDFKKLVQFVFSIAASNAFCEIIFSHMKYLWNNNRNSMKHDLVSAELKIKVNTQYNCPEFYDYLLNNQRLLKQIRSSEKYTHIAKIPRTV
;
A
#
# COMPACT_ATOMS: atom_id res chain seq x y z
N MET A 1 14.54 22.08 39.24
CA MET A 1 15.21 21.08 38.37
C MET A 1 14.28 19.91 38.07
N GLU A 2 13.61 19.36 39.08
CA GLU A 2 12.60 18.27 38.93
C GLU A 2 11.40 18.62 38.04
N HIS A 3 10.80 19.81 38.20
CA HIS A 3 9.68 20.28 37.35
C HIS A 3 10.02 20.30 35.85
N VAL A 4 11.20 20.83 35.51
CA VAL A 4 11.68 20.89 34.12
C VAL A 4 11.91 19.49 33.55
N GLN A 5 12.47 18.57 34.34
CA GLN A 5 12.62 17.16 33.93
C GLN A 5 11.26 16.47 33.70
N ASN A 6 10.27 16.72 34.56
CA ASN A 6 8.92 16.17 34.38
C ASN A 6 8.27 16.68 33.09
N TYR A 7 8.36 17.99 32.82
CA TYR A 7 7.84 18.60 31.58
C TYR A 7 8.40 17.91 30.32
N TYR A 8 9.73 17.82 30.20
CA TYR A 8 10.38 17.17 29.05
C TYR A 8 10.02 15.69 28.95
N SER A 9 9.95 14.98 30.08
CA SER A 9 9.60 13.56 30.09
C SER A 9 8.17 13.30 29.59
N THR A 10 7.23 14.18 29.95
CA THR A 10 5.83 14.10 29.52
C THR A 10 5.72 14.42 28.03
N PHE A 11 6.42 15.45 27.55
CA PHE A 11 6.43 15.81 26.13
C PHE A 11 7.06 14.70 25.25
N LEU A 12 8.16 14.09 25.67
CA LEU A 12 8.78 12.96 24.95
C LEU A 12 7.84 11.75 24.86
N ARG A 13 7.02 11.51 25.88
CA ARG A 13 6.01 10.42 25.87
C ARG A 13 4.86 10.73 24.92
N LEU A 14 4.43 11.98 24.84
CA LEU A 14 3.49 12.43 23.80
C LEU A 14 4.08 12.15 22.42
N ILE A 15 5.30 12.65 22.15
CA ILE A 15 5.97 12.46 20.85
C ILE A 15 5.99 10.98 20.50
N LYS A 16 6.41 10.12 21.43
CA LYS A 16 6.45 8.67 21.20
C LYS A 16 5.09 8.10 20.82
N ASN A 17 4.01 8.53 21.48
CA ASN A 17 2.66 8.04 21.21
C ASN A 17 2.15 8.50 19.84
N ILE A 18 2.32 9.78 19.51
CA ILE A 18 1.86 10.33 18.23
C ILE A 18 2.70 9.77 17.07
N LEU A 19 4.03 9.71 17.23
CA LEU A 19 4.90 9.15 16.20
C LEU A 19 4.67 7.65 15.99
N SER A 20 4.19 6.90 16.99
CA SER A 20 3.84 5.49 16.75
C SER A 20 2.67 5.33 15.77
N GLU A 21 1.67 6.21 15.82
CA GLU A 21 0.55 6.18 14.86
C GLU A 21 1.01 6.57 13.44
N VAL A 22 1.83 7.61 13.35
CA VAL A 22 2.43 8.06 12.07
C VAL A 22 3.33 6.95 11.49
N GLN A 23 4.12 6.30 12.34
CA GLN A 23 5.02 5.22 11.93
C GLN A 23 4.25 3.98 11.46
N GLU A 24 3.13 3.64 12.11
CA GLU A 24 2.27 2.54 11.66
C GLU A 24 1.75 2.80 10.23
N ALA A 25 1.24 4.01 9.96
CA ALA A 25 0.81 4.40 8.62
C ALA A 25 1.96 4.38 7.60
N ASN A 26 3.15 4.88 7.99
CA ASN A 26 4.33 4.87 7.14
C ASN A 26 4.77 3.45 6.77
N ILE A 27 4.79 2.52 7.74
CA ILE A 27 5.10 1.09 7.48
C ILE A 27 4.08 0.49 6.51
N LEU A 28 2.79 0.83 6.62
CA LEU A 28 1.80 0.38 5.65
C LEU A 28 2.10 0.90 4.24
N LEU A 29 2.42 2.18 4.09
CA LEU A 29 2.74 2.79 2.79
C LEU A 29 4.02 2.23 2.14
N GLN A 30 4.91 1.65 2.93
CA GLN A 30 6.17 1.04 2.46
C GLN A 30 6.02 -0.43 2.02
N LYS A 31 4.86 -1.05 2.25
CA LYS A 31 4.63 -2.44 1.82
C LYS A 31 4.69 -2.55 0.30
N HIS A 32 5.40 -3.56 -0.20
CA HIS A 32 5.66 -3.76 -1.63
C HIS A 32 4.40 -3.98 -2.50
N TYR A 33 3.27 -4.33 -1.87
CA TYR A 33 2.00 -4.58 -2.55
C TYR A 33 0.98 -3.46 -2.40
N ILE A 34 1.33 -2.37 -1.71
CA ILE A 34 0.44 -1.24 -1.49
C ILE A 34 0.50 -0.30 -2.70
N THR A 35 -0.68 0.01 -3.25
CA THR A 35 -0.85 0.81 -4.47
C THR A 35 -1.59 2.11 -4.14
N GLY A 36 -1.70 3.01 -5.13
CA GLY A 36 -2.44 4.26 -4.99
C GLY A 36 -3.88 4.07 -4.50
N VAL A 37 -4.50 2.91 -4.76
CA VAL A 37 -5.83 2.53 -4.27
C VAL A 37 -5.91 2.59 -2.74
N ASN A 38 -4.84 2.18 -2.05
CA ASN A 38 -4.83 2.12 -0.60
C ASN A 38 -4.43 3.45 0.06
N LEU A 39 -3.84 4.38 -0.69
CA LEU A 39 -3.27 5.61 -0.13
C LEU A 39 -4.31 6.45 0.61
N TYR A 40 -5.46 6.70 -0.03
CA TYR A 40 -6.53 7.51 0.55
C TYR A 40 -7.01 6.97 1.90
N SER A 41 -7.29 5.67 1.99
CA SER A 41 -7.79 5.05 3.22
C SER A 41 -6.74 5.03 4.34
N ILE A 42 -5.46 4.82 4.01
CA ILE A 42 -4.37 4.87 5.00
C ILE A 42 -4.21 6.27 5.58
N ILE A 43 -4.20 7.30 4.72
CA ILE A 43 -4.05 8.69 5.17
C ILE A 43 -5.29 9.14 5.97
N LYS A 44 -6.50 8.82 5.51
CA LYS A 44 -7.73 9.17 6.23
C LYS A 44 -7.84 8.46 7.58
N ASP A 45 -7.42 7.19 7.69
CA ASP A 45 -7.37 6.49 8.98
C ASP A 45 -6.39 7.16 9.96
N LEU A 46 -5.20 7.55 9.49
CA LEU A 46 -4.23 8.30 10.30
C LEU A 46 -4.81 9.64 10.77
N LEU A 47 -5.35 10.43 9.85
CA LEU A 47 -5.97 11.74 10.17
C LEU A 47 -7.13 11.57 11.16
N TYR A 48 -7.97 10.55 10.98
CA TYR A 48 -9.06 10.25 11.89
C TYR A 48 -8.55 9.96 13.30
N LYS A 49 -7.55 9.07 13.44
CA LYS A 49 -6.94 8.75 14.75
C LYS A 49 -6.38 10.00 15.44
N LEU A 50 -5.67 10.86 14.70
CA LEU A 50 -5.10 12.09 15.25
C LEU A 50 -6.18 13.12 15.65
N ASN A 51 -7.22 13.28 14.82
CA ASN A 51 -8.33 14.17 15.11
C ASN A 51 -9.15 13.70 16.32
N ASN A 52 -9.37 12.39 16.49
CA ASN A 52 -10.04 11.87 17.68
C ASN A 52 -9.25 12.16 18.96
N ARG A 53 -7.92 12.00 18.92
CA ARG A 53 -7.05 12.35 20.05
C ARG A 53 -7.20 13.82 20.44
N LEU A 54 -7.34 14.73 19.47
CA LEU A 54 -7.62 16.15 19.74
C LEU A 54 -9.02 16.37 20.32
N ARG A 55 -10.03 15.70 19.78
CA ARG A 55 -11.43 15.82 20.22
C ARG A 55 -11.61 15.33 21.65
N ASP A 56 -10.97 14.21 21.98
CA ASP A 56 -11.09 13.54 23.27
C ASP A 56 -10.07 14.06 24.30
N ASP A 57 -9.24 15.04 23.92
CA ASP A 57 -8.11 15.56 24.72
C ASP A 57 -7.22 14.41 25.26
N TYR A 58 -7.02 13.37 24.44
CA TYR A 58 -6.32 12.14 24.81
C TYR A 58 -4.92 12.03 24.20
N PHE A 59 -3.91 12.15 25.07
CA PHE A 59 -2.49 12.20 24.70
C PHE A 59 -1.71 10.89 24.98
N GLY A 60 -2.43 9.83 25.35
CA GLY A 60 -1.90 8.53 25.73
C GLY A 60 -1.86 8.32 27.24
N ALA A 61 -2.16 7.09 27.68
CA ALA A 61 -2.34 6.75 29.10
C ALA A 61 -1.20 7.23 30.01
N LYS A 62 0.06 6.96 29.62
CA LYS A 62 1.24 7.37 30.39
C LYS A 62 1.45 8.88 30.45
N VAL A 63 0.92 9.63 29.47
CA VAL A 63 0.94 11.10 29.50
C VAL A 63 -0.11 11.60 30.47
N MET A 64 -1.33 11.02 30.43
CA MET A 64 -2.42 11.36 31.35
C MET A 64 -2.03 11.09 32.82
N GLU A 65 -1.44 9.93 33.11
CA GLU A 65 -0.92 9.58 34.44
C GLU A 65 0.14 10.57 34.96
N LEU A 66 0.92 11.20 34.05
CA LEU A 66 1.92 12.20 34.43
C LEU A 66 1.30 13.57 34.63
N LEU A 67 0.29 13.93 33.83
CA LEU A 67 -0.46 15.17 34.02
C LEU A 67 -1.20 15.18 35.36
N GLU A 68 -1.75 14.04 35.80
CA GLU A 68 -2.42 13.90 37.10
C GLU A 68 -1.48 14.14 38.30
N LYS A 69 -0.17 13.94 38.11
CA LYS A 69 0.84 14.16 39.16
C LYS A 69 1.28 15.62 39.27
N ILE A 70 0.88 16.48 38.35
CA ILE A 70 1.21 17.91 38.38
C ILE A 70 0.12 18.62 39.19
N HIS A 71 0.52 19.28 40.28
CA HIS A 71 -0.41 19.97 41.18
C HIS A 71 -0.86 21.35 40.65
N ASP A 72 -0.07 21.98 39.77
CA ASP A 72 -0.40 23.28 39.18
C ASP A 72 -1.29 23.11 37.93
N SER A 73 -2.56 23.51 38.07
CA SER A 73 -3.53 23.45 36.97
C SER A 73 -3.15 24.32 35.78
N ASN A 74 -2.46 25.45 35.99
CA ASN A 74 -2.03 26.31 34.88
C ASN A 74 -0.93 25.63 34.07
N GLU A 75 0.01 24.94 34.74
CA GLU A 75 1.07 24.17 34.08
C GLU A 75 0.49 23.02 33.25
N VAL A 76 -0.52 22.32 33.77
CA VAL A 76 -1.24 21.26 33.04
C VAL A 76 -1.95 21.81 31.80
N ASP A 77 -2.63 22.94 31.92
CA ASP A 77 -3.35 23.56 30.81
C ASP A 77 -2.41 24.05 29.71
N ASP A 78 -1.27 24.64 30.08
CA ASP A 78 -0.26 25.09 29.12
C ASP A 78 0.44 23.92 28.40
N LEU A 79 0.67 22.81 29.12
CA LEU A 79 1.11 21.54 28.50
C LEU A 79 0.09 21.02 27.50
N LYS A 80 -1.19 20.93 27.88
CA LYS A 80 -2.27 20.47 26.99
C LYS A 80 -2.40 21.36 25.76
N LYS A 81 -2.28 22.68 25.89
CA LYS A 81 -2.24 23.60 24.73
C LYS A 81 -1.08 23.27 23.80
N SER A 82 0.11 23.05 24.36
CA SER A 82 1.30 22.67 23.58
C SER A 82 1.13 21.33 22.88
N PHE A 83 0.48 20.36 23.53
CA PHE A 83 0.20 19.03 22.95
C PHE A 83 -0.80 19.12 21.80
N ARG A 84 -1.89 19.89 21.99
CA ARG A 84 -2.86 20.16 20.92
C ARG A 84 -2.21 20.84 19.73
N LEU A 85 -1.39 21.86 19.97
CA LEU A 85 -0.66 22.56 18.91
C LEU A 85 0.25 21.61 18.13
N PHE A 86 0.98 20.73 18.82
CA PHE A 86 1.83 19.73 18.19
C PHE A 86 1.05 18.77 17.28
N ILE A 87 -0.02 18.17 17.78
CA ILE A 87 -0.84 17.23 16.99
C ILE A 87 -1.51 17.96 15.82
N HIS A 88 -2.05 19.16 16.06
CA HIS A 88 -2.68 19.97 15.02
C HIS A 88 -1.71 20.34 13.90
N THR A 89 -0.46 20.67 14.25
CA THR A 89 0.60 20.95 13.27
C THR A 89 0.87 19.73 12.38
N ILE A 90 0.89 18.52 12.96
CA ILE A 90 1.06 17.28 12.19
C ILE A 90 -0.13 17.05 11.24
N ILE A 91 -1.35 17.28 11.72
CA ILE A 91 -2.57 17.15 10.90
C ILE A 91 -2.51 18.09 9.70
N ILE A 92 -2.25 19.38 9.93
CA ILE A 92 -2.11 20.38 8.86
C ILE A 92 -1.06 19.93 7.84
N TYR A 93 0.12 19.51 8.31
CA TYR A 93 1.18 19.06 7.40
C TYR A 93 0.74 17.88 6.51
N ILE A 94 0.03 16.90 7.08
CA ILE A 94 -0.46 15.74 6.32
C ILE A 94 -1.56 16.15 5.34
N GLU A 95 -2.48 17.04 5.76
CA GLU A 95 -3.57 17.54 4.92
C GLU A 95 -3.03 18.35 3.74
N ASP A 96 -2.18 19.35 4.00
CA ASP A 96 -1.56 20.19 2.96
C ASP A 96 -0.78 19.34 1.94
N TYR A 97 -0.07 18.30 2.39
CA TYR A 97 0.67 17.41 1.49
C TYR A 97 -0.24 16.58 0.59
N PHE A 98 -1.46 16.28 1.03
CA PHE A 98 -2.38 15.36 0.36
C PHE A 98 -3.51 16.06 -0.41
N GLU A 99 -3.83 17.31 -0.06
CA GLU A 99 -5.02 18.04 -0.50
C GLU A 99 -5.17 18.09 -2.02
N ASP A 100 -4.10 18.50 -2.73
CA ASP A 100 -4.07 18.66 -4.19
C ASP A 100 -4.48 17.41 -4.98
N ARG A 101 -4.29 16.23 -4.38
CA ARG A 101 -4.55 14.92 -5.01
C ARG A 101 -5.61 14.11 -4.27
N ALA A 102 -6.18 14.63 -3.20
CA ALA A 102 -7.12 13.89 -2.36
C ALA A 102 -8.34 13.40 -3.17
N SER A 103 -8.90 14.25 -4.03
CA SER A 103 -10.06 13.92 -4.86
C SER A 103 -9.78 12.82 -5.90
N PHE A 104 -8.52 12.70 -6.35
CA PHE A 104 -8.05 11.66 -7.24
C PHE A 104 -7.88 10.34 -6.50
N TYR A 105 -7.13 10.34 -5.39
CA TYR A 105 -6.90 9.14 -4.59
C TYR A 105 -8.18 8.60 -3.98
N GLU A 106 -9.12 9.46 -3.61
CA GLU A 106 -10.48 9.08 -3.22
C GLU A 106 -11.23 8.36 -4.35
N SER A 107 -11.10 8.85 -5.59
CA SER A 107 -11.80 8.22 -6.71
C SER A 107 -11.32 6.78 -6.91
N ILE A 108 -10.00 6.54 -6.88
CA ILE A 108 -9.43 5.22 -7.13
C ILE A 108 -9.50 4.28 -5.92
N SER A 109 -9.76 4.78 -4.71
CA SER A 109 -9.84 3.92 -3.51
C SER A 109 -11.01 2.94 -3.55
N ILE A 110 -12.02 3.20 -4.40
CA ILE A 110 -13.16 2.29 -4.63
C ILE A 110 -12.74 0.94 -5.21
N PHE A 111 -11.54 0.84 -5.80
CA PHE A 111 -10.96 -0.42 -6.27
C PHE A 111 -10.36 -1.26 -5.11
N SER A 112 -10.52 -0.83 -3.86
CA SER A 112 -10.15 -1.63 -2.70
C SER A 112 -11.03 -2.87 -2.56
N GLU A 113 -10.52 -3.87 -1.85
CA GLU A 113 -11.26 -5.09 -1.50
C GLU A 113 -12.48 -4.82 -0.61
N VAL A 114 -12.49 -3.67 0.07
CA VAL A 114 -13.52 -3.28 1.04
C VAL A 114 -14.74 -2.70 0.34
N ASP A 115 -14.53 -1.96 -0.74
CA ASP A 115 -15.57 -1.12 -1.34
C ASP A 115 -16.16 -1.71 -2.63
N ILE A 116 -15.72 -2.90 -3.06
CA ILE A 116 -16.20 -3.54 -4.28
C ILE A 116 -17.72 -3.72 -4.31
N GLU A 117 -18.36 -3.93 -3.16
CA GLU A 117 -19.81 -4.08 -3.05
C GLU A 117 -20.55 -2.74 -3.23
N LYS A 118 -19.89 -1.63 -2.89
CA LYS A 118 -20.40 -0.26 -3.02
C LYS A 118 -20.11 0.34 -4.40
N LEU A 119 -19.55 -0.45 -5.32
CA LEU A 119 -19.12 0.02 -6.64
C LEU A 119 -20.32 0.38 -7.52
N GLU A 120 -20.45 1.66 -7.84
CA GLU A 120 -21.44 2.21 -8.75
C GLU A 120 -20.79 2.83 -9.99
N TRP A 121 -21.59 2.99 -11.05
CA TRP A 121 -21.11 3.60 -12.30
C TRP A 121 -20.50 4.98 -12.08
N LYS A 122 -21.10 5.81 -11.22
CA LYS A 122 -20.59 7.15 -10.89
C LYS A 122 -19.15 7.13 -10.38
N ASN A 123 -18.75 6.06 -9.67
CA ASN A 123 -17.38 5.91 -9.17
C ASN A 123 -16.41 5.58 -10.31
N ILE A 124 -16.82 4.69 -11.22
CA ILE A 124 -16.05 4.29 -12.40
C ILE A 124 -15.88 5.48 -13.36
N GLU A 125 -16.96 6.22 -13.62
CA GLU A 125 -16.96 7.41 -14.44
C GLU A 125 -16.03 8.49 -13.87
N ARG A 126 -16.11 8.75 -12.55
CA ARG A 126 -15.20 9.67 -11.87
C ARG A 126 -13.74 9.26 -12.04
N CYS A 127 -13.41 7.98 -11.88
CA CYS A 127 -12.04 7.49 -12.12
C CYS A 127 -11.61 7.65 -13.58
N ALA A 128 -12.48 7.30 -14.52
CA ALA A 128 -12.20 7.37 -15.94
C ALA A 128 -11.94 8.80 -16.41
N SER A 129 -12.51 9.81 -15.74
CA SER A 129 -12.25 11.23 -16.05
C SER A 129 -10.79 11.67 -15.90
N TYR A 130 -9.98 10.92 -15.13
CA TYR A 130 -8.54 11.16 -14.98
C TYR A 130 -7.69 10.51 -16.08
N ILE A 131 -8.32 9.73 -16.96
CA ILE A 131 -7.67 9.09 -18.10
C ILE A 131 -8.07 9.86 -19.36
N ASP A 132 -7.12 10.01 -20.28
CA ASP A 132 -7.38 10.59 -21.60
C ASP A 132 -8.56 9.87 -22.29
N ASP A 133 -9.62 10.62 -22.61
CA ASP A 133 -10.85 10.14 -23.25
C ASP A 133 -10.59 9.38 -24.57
N LYS A 134 -9.44 9.61 -25.23
CA LYS A 134 -9.06 8.86 -26.44
C LYS A 134 -8.57 7.44 -26.16
N LYS A 135 -8.19 7.13 -24.91
CA LYS A 135 -7.67 5.81 -24.52
C LYS A 135 -8.77 4.85 -24.09
N ILE A 136 -9.88 5.37 -23.58
CA ILE A 136 -10.99 4.60 -23.01
C ILE A 136 -12.31 5.04 -23.64
N ASN A 137 -13.03 4.11 -24.26
CA ASN A 137 -14.37 4.36 -24.73
C ASN A 137 -15.36 4.23 -23.55
N LYS A 138 -16.09 5.30 -23.21
CA LYS A 138 -17.01 5.34 -22.05
C LYS A 138 -18.22 4.40 -22.20
N ASP A 139 -18.76 4.26 -23.41
CA ASP A 139 -19.90 3.37 -23.65
C ASP A 139 -19.48 1.90 -23.52
N LEU A 140 -18.31 1.55 -24.06
CA LEU A 140 -17.74 0.22 -23.88
C LEU A 140 -17.34 -0.03 -22.42
N LEU A 141 -16.78 0.97 -21.73
CA LEU A 141 -16.46 0.89 -20.30
C LEU A 141 -17.70 0.63 -19.45
N TYR A 142 -18.84 1.25 -19.78
CA TYR A 142 -20.11 0.99 -19.10
C TYR A 142 -20.57 -0.46 -19.27
N ASN A 143 -20.47 -1.00 -20.48
CA ASN A 143 -20.78 -2.40 -20.77
C ASN A 143 -19.84 -3.35 -20.03
N ASP A 144 -18.53 -3.07 -20.06
CA ASP A 144 -17.52 -3.82 -19.34
C ASP A 144 -17.79 -3.84 -17.83
N PHE A 145 -18.13 -2.68 -17.26
CA PHE A 145 -18.47 -2.54 -15.84
C PHE A 145 -19.70 -3.39 -15.47
N ASN A 146 -20.79 -3.30 -16.23
CA ASN A 146 -21.99 -4.07 -15.95
C ASN A 146 -21.76 -5.58 -16.05
N HIS A 147 -20.96 -6.00 -17.02
CA HIS A 147 -20.55 -7.40 -17.17
C HIS A 147 -19.78 -7.89 -15.93
N LEU A 148 -18.76 -7.15 -15.50
CA LEU A 148 -17.98 -7.49 -14.29
C LEU A 148 -18.82 -7.45 -13.02
N LYS A 149 -19.72 -6.47 -12.89
CA LYS A 149 -20.63 -6.37 -11.75
C LYS A 149 -21.56 -7.57 -11.68
N SER A 150 -22.12 -7.99 -12.82
CA SER A 150 -22.95 -9.20 -12.89
C SER A 150 -22.15 -10.46 -12.50
N LYS A 151 -20.92 -10.61 -13.02
CA LYS A 151 -20.02 -11.71 -12.65
C LYS A 151 -19.73 -11.73 -11.15
N PHE A 152 -19.42 -10.59 -10.56
CA PHE A 152 -19.14 -10.49 -9.12
C PHE A 152 -20.35 -10.93 -8.28
N VAL A 153 -21.56 -10.46 -8.62
CA VAL A 153 -22.80 -10.86 -7.94
C VAL A 153 -23.02 -12.37 -8.08
N GLN A 154 -22.89 -12.94 -9.28
CA GLN A 154 -23.05 -14.39 -9.50
C GLN A 154 -22.06 -15.22 -8.69
N LEU A 155 -20.80 -14.79 -8.60
CA LEU A 155 -19.77 -15.46 -7.80
C LEU A 155 -20.10 -15.39 -6.31
N LYS A 156 -20.55 -14.23 -5.83
CA LYS A 156 -20.95 -14.03 -4.43
C LYS A 156 -22.14 -14.91 -4.09
N ASP A 157 -23.17 -14.95 -4.93
CA ASP A 157 -24.38 -15.75 -4.72
C ASP A 157 -24.07 -17.25 -4.73
N LYS A 158 -23.17 -17.69 -5.62
CA LYS A 158 -22.79 -19.10 -5.74
C LYS A 158 -21.96 -19.61 -4.56
N PHE A 159 -21.09 -18.77 -4.00
CA PHE A 159 -20.06 -19.20 -3.05
C PHE A 159 -20.19 -18.60 -1.65
N GLY A 160 -21.13 -17.69 -1.41
CA GLY A 160 -21.26 -16.95 -0.15
C GLY A 160 -20.12 -15.96 0.12
N GLY A 161 -19.29 -15.69 -0.89
CA GLY A 161 -18.09 -14.87 -0.81
C GLY A 161 -17.08 -15.24 -1.89
N ILE A 162 -16.11 -14.35 -2.16
CA ILE A 162 -15.12 -14.53 -3.23
C ILE A 162 -13.73 -14.90 -2.71
N ASN A 163 -13.55 -14.92 -1.37
CA ASN A 163 -12.23 -14.94 -0.79
C ASN A 163 -11.46 -16.22 -1.07
N LYS A 164 -12.10 -17.35 -0.85
CA LYS A 164 -11.50 -18.67 -1.06
C LYS A 164 -11.09 -18.87 -2.52
N GLN A 165 -11.92 -18.40 -3.45
CA GLN A 165 -11.75 -18.53 -4.89
C GLN A 165 -10.55 -17.72 -5.38
N VAL A 166 -10.40 -16.49 -4.88
CA VAL A 166 -9.23 -15.67 -5.21
C VAL A 166 -7.97 -16.34 -4.68
N GLN A 167 -7.96 -16.85 -3.44
CA GLN A 167 -6.78 -17.52 -2.88
C GLN A 167 -6.40 -18.81 -3.63
N GLU A 168 -7.38 -19.62 -4.03
CA GLU A 168 -7.18 -20.82 -4.85
C GLU A 168 -6.67 -20.47 -6.25
N PHE A 169 -7.22 -19.42 -6.88
CA PHE A 169 -6.78 -18.91 -8.17
C PHE A 169 -5.32 -18.45 -8.12
N ILE A 170 -4.98 -17.64 -7.12
CA ILE A 170 -3.63 -17.12 -6.93
C ILE A 170 -2.65 -18.26 -6.65
N SER A 171 -3.01 -19.22 -5.80
CA SER A 171 -2.18 -20.40 -5.53
C SER A 171 -1.94 -21.26 -6.78
N SER A 172 -2.97 -21.45 -7.60
CA SER A 172 -2.89 -22.18 -8.87
C SER A 172 -2.04 -21.45 -9.92
N ASN A 173 -2.12 -20.12 -9.99
CA ASN A 173 -1.36 -19.32 -10.96
C ASN A 173 0.07 -19.00 -10.51
N LEU A 174 0.33 -18.87 -9.21
CA LEU A 174 1.68 -18.79 -8.66
C LEU A 174 2.40 -20.15 -8.76
N SER A 175 1.69 -21.26 -8.61
CA SER A 175 2.31 -22.60 -8.78
C SER A 175 2.72 -22.88 -10.24
N LEU A 176 2.03 -22.29 -11.23
CA LEU A 176 2.49 -22.25 -12.63
C LEU A 176 3.80 -21.47 -12.80
N TYR A 177 4.04 -20.42 -12.00
CA TYR A 177 5.36 -19.77 -11.91
C TYR A 177 6.38 -20.60 -11.09
N LYS A 178 5.94 -21.39 -10.10
CA LYS A 178 6.82 -22.29 -9.29
C LYS A 178 7.34 -23.51 -10.05
N GLN A 179 6.78 -23.89 -11.20
CA GLN A 179 7.42 -24.89 -12.08
C GLN A 179 8.75 -24.40 -12.71
N GLY A 180 9.19 -23.17 -12.41
CA GLY A 180 10.52 -22.64 -12.72
C GLY A 180 11.43 -22.38 -11.52
N GLY A 181 11.09 -22.77 -10.29
CA GLY A 181 11.99 -22.57 -9.14
C GLY A 181 11.35 -22.81 -7.77
N THR A 182 12.03 -23.60 -6.96
CA THR A 182 11.66 -23.98 -5.59
C THR A 182 11.86 -22.80 -4.64
N MET A 183 10.85 -22.45 -3.82
CA MET A 183 11.02 -21.64 -2.61
C MET A 183 10.31 -22.27 -1.41
N SER A 184 10.95 -22.06 -0.25
CA SER A 184 10.67 -22.60 1.07
C SER A 184 9.40 -22.07 1.74
N ASN A 185 8.94 -22.81 2.76
CA ASN A 185 7.63 -22.76 3.42
C ASN A 185 7.30 -21.50 4.28
N ASP A 186 8.03 -20.39 4.18
CA ASP A 186 7.84 -19.26 5.11
C ASP A 186 6.80 -18.20 4.68
N GLU A 187 6.25 -18.28 3.47
CA GLU A 187 5.27 -17.28 2.98
C GLU A 187 3.81 -17.54 3.38
N VAL A 188 3.49 -18.70 3.98
CA VAL A 188 2.10 -19.04 4.39
C VAL A 188 1.79 -18.60 5.82
N LYS A 189 2.77 -18.12 6.60
CA LYS A 189 2.61 -17.88 8.04
C LYS A 189 2.52 -16.41 8.49
N LEU A 190 2.46 -15.46 7.56
CA LEU A 190 2.38 -14.02 7.86
C LEU A 190 0.95 -13.45 7.91
N CYS A 191 -0.06 -14.31 7.79
CA CYS A 191 -1.49 -13.94 7.82
C CYS A 191 -2.18 -14.16 9.18
N SER A 192 -1.48 -14.63 10.21
CA SER A 192 -2.00 -14.69 11.57
C SER A 192 -1.40 -13.55 12.38
N GLY A 193 -1.99 -12.36 12.26
CA GLY A 193 -1.75 -11.24 13.17
C GLY A 193 -2.15 -11.65 14.58
N GLY A 194 -1.23 -11.49 15.53
CA GLY A 194 -1.40 -11.84 16.93
C GLY A 194 -2.61 -11.16 17.56
N GLU A 195 -3.33 -11.94 18.36
CA GLU A 195 -4.41 -11.50 19.23
C GLU A 195 -3.89 -10.45 20.21
N CYS A 196 -4.56 -9.30 20.25
CA CYS A 196 -4.54 -8.40 21.38
C CYS A 196 -6.01 -8.10 21.70
N ASP A 197 -6.50 -8.76 22.74
CA ASP A 197 -7.80 -8.54 23.33
C ASP A 197 -7.88 -7.12 23.89
N VAL A 198 -8.85 -6.34 23.40
CA VAL A 198 -9.35 -5.16 24.09
C VAL A 198 -10.85 -5.08 23.82
N GLU A 199 -11.64 -5.44 24.83
CA GLU A 199 -13.07 -5.15 24.92
C GLU A 199 -13.27 -3.65 25.22
N ALA A 200 -14.17 -2.99 24.50
CA ALA A 200 -14.79 -1.74 24.96
C ALA A 200 -16.11 -1.46 24.22
N GLU A 201 -17.13 -1.14 25.02
CA GLU A 201 -18.51 -0.85 24.65
C GLU A 201 -18.77 0.62 24.27
N SER A 202 -19.67 0.76 23.28
CA SER A 202 -20.60 1.84 22.90
C SER A 202 -20.31 3.35 23.08
N GLY A 203 -20.43 4.11 21.97
CA GLY A 203 -21.56 5.03 21.79
C GLY A 203 -21.29 6.34 21.02
N SER A 204 -21.64 6.39 19.71
CA SER A 204 -22.44 7.45 19.03
C SER A 204 -22.04 7.72 17.56
N ASP A 205 -23.02 7.54 16.67
CA ASP A 205 -23.35 8.04 15.30
C ASP A 205 -22.29 8.31 14.21
N ASN A 206 -20.99 8.15 14.47
CA ASN A 206 -19.95 8.07 13.42
C ASN A 206 -19.08 6.80 13.55
N GLU A 207 -19.42 5.92 14.49
CA GLU A 207 -18.69 4.68 14.74
C GLU A 207 -18.98 3.59 13.70
N GLU A 208 -20.10 3.64 12.98
CA GLU A 208 -20.50 2.58 12.04
C GLU A 208 -19.52 2.41 10.88
N ASP A 209 -19.07 3.50 10.24
CA ASP A 209 -18.14 3.41 9.10
C ASP A 209 -16.78 2.81 9.52
N ILE A 210 -16.32 3.07 10.75
CA ILE A 210 -14.97 2.70 11.19
C ILE A 210 -14.95 1.33 11.86
N ARG A 211 -16.00 0.97 12.61
CA ARG A 211 -16.21 -0.42 13.02
C ARG A 211 -16.42 -1.30 11.80
N TYR A 212 -17.08 -0.81 10.76
CA TYR A 212 -17.20 -1.48 9.47
C TYR A 212 -15.83 -1.70 8.83
N HIS A 213 -15.00 -0.67 8.65
CA HIS A 213 -13.66 -0.82 8.06
C HIS A 213 -12.71 -1.73 8.88
N LYS A 214 -12.75 -1.66 10.21
CA LYS A 214 -11.89 -2.47 11.09
C LYS A 214 -12.36 -3.93 11.18
N ASN A 215 -13.66 -4.19 11.14
CA ASN A 215 -14.22 -5.55 11.09
C ASN A 215 -14.19 -6.16 9.68
N LEU A 216 -14.28 -5.35 8.60
CA LEU A 216 -14.06 -5.84 7.22
C LEU A 216 -12.60 -6.24 7.01
N ARG A 217 -11.63 -5.48 7.52
CA ARG A 217 -10.21 -5.86 7.47
C ARG A 217 -9.91 -7.17 8.21
N LYS A 218 -10.68 -7.53 9.23
CA LYS A 218 -10.58 -8.85 9.89
C LYS A 218 -11.17 -9.99 9.05
N ASN A 219 -12.10 -9.71 8.13
CA ASN A 219 -12.81 -10.70 7.32
C ASN A 219 -12.35 -10.79 5.84
N LEU A 220 -11.64 -9.78 5.33
CA LEU A 220 -11.12 -9.74 3.95
C LEU A 220 -9.59 -9.75 3.97
N ASN A 221 -9.02 -10.95 4.07
CA ASN A 221 -7.57 -11.15 4.00
C ASN A 221 -7.06 -11.25 2.55
N ILE A 222 -7.57 -10.40 1.65
CA ILE A 222 -7.25 -10.46 0.23
C ILE A 222 -6.75 -9.12 -0.25
N ARG A 223 -5.61 -9.15 -0.92
CA ARG A 223 -5.06 -7.97 -1.58
C ARG A 223 -5.95 -7.56 -2.76
N CYS A 224 -6.26 -6.27 -2.85
CA CYS A 224 -7.06 -5.72 -3.96
C CYS A 224 -6.52 -6.11 -5.35
N ASP A 225 -5.21 -6.15 -5.56
CA ASP A 225 -4.62 -6.56 -6.85
C ASP A 225 -4.95 -8.01 -7.23
N TYR A 226 -4.95 -8.92 -6.25
CA TYR A 226 -5.35 -10.32 -6.45
C TYR A 226 -6.83 -10.46 -6.77
N LEU A 227 -7.68 -9.68 -6.10
CA LEU A 227 -9.11 -9.64 -6.37
C LEU A 227 -9.37 -9.22 -7.82
N TRP A 228 -8.77 -8.12 -8.27
CA TRP A 228 -8.97 -7.65 -9.64
C TRP A 228 -8.31 -8.55 -10.69
N ALA A 229 -7.16 -9.15 -10.39
CA ALA A 229 -6.56 -10.15 -11.27
C ALA A 229 -7.50 -11.35 -11.49
N TYR A 230 -8.16 -11.84 -10.44
CA TYR A 230 -9.14 -12.92 -10.53
C TYR A 230 -10.39 -12.49 -11.30
N LEU A 231 -10.95 -11.31 -11.01
CA LEU A 231 -12.16 -10.83 -11.67
C LEU A 231 -11.97 -10.59 -13.17
N LEU A 232 -10.79 -10.11 -13.57
CA LEU A 232 -10.44 -9.82 -14.96
C LEU A 232 -9.91 -11.02 -15.75
N HIS A 233 -9.62 -12.13 -15.08
CA HIS A 233 -9.12 -13.34 -15.71
C HIS A 233 -10.13 -13.87 -16.74
N ASP A 234 -9.64 -14.12 -17.96
CA ASP A 234 -10.40 -14.56 -19.14
C ASP A 234 -11.57 -13.66 -19.59
N GLU A 235 -11.72 -12.46 -19.01
CA GLU A 235 -12.80 -11.55 -19.39
C GLU A 235 -12.46 -10.67 -20.60
N LYS A 236 -13.43 -10.49 -21.50
CA LYS A 236 -13.33 -9.59 -22.65
C LYS A 236 -13.84 -8.19 -22.29
N VAL A 237 -13.11 -7.52 -21.40
CA VAL A 237 -13.43 -6.18 -20.88
C VAL A 237 -12.27 -5.21 -21.10
N PRO A 238 -11.98 -4.83 -22.35
CA PRO A 238 -10.74 -4.15 -22.71
C PRO A 238 -10.60 -2.76 -22.08
N ASP A 239 -11.68 -1.99 -22.00
CA ASP A 239 -11.64 -0.62 -21.49
C ASP A 239 -11.60 -0.59 -19.97
N PHE A 240 -12.31 -1.51 -19.32
CA PHE A 240 -12.19 -1.69 -17.88
C PHE A 240 -10.81 -2.25 -17.47
N LYS A 241 -10.21 -3.15 -18.27
CA LYS A 241 -8.83 -3.60 -18.05
C LYS A 241 -7.83 -2.44 -18.11
N LYS A 242 -7.96 -1.53 -19.07
CA LYS A 242 -7.10 -0.33 -19.14
C LYS A 242 -7.26 0.54 -17.88
N LEU A 243 -8.49 0.74 -17.42
CA LEU A 243 -8.78 1.51 -16.20
C LEU A 243 -8.11 0.88 -14.98
N VAL A 244 -8.31 -0.43 -14.76
CA VAL A 244 -7.70 -1.14 -13.63
C VAL A 244 -6.17 -1.13 -13.75
N GLN A 245 -5.60 -1.36 -14.93
CA GLN A 245 -4.15 -1.29 -15.15
C GLN A 245 -3.58 0.09 -14.80
N PHE A 246 -4.28 1.15 -15.21
CA PHE A 246 -3.89 2.51 -14.84
C PHE A 246 -3.90 2.69 -13.32
N VAL A 247 -5.01 2.36 -12.66
CA VAL A 247 -5.18 2.52 -11.22
C VAL A 247 -4.11 1.77 -10.42
N PHE A 248 -3.85 0.50 -10.77
CA PHE A 248 -2.87 -0.34 -10.07
C PHE A 248 -1.41 -0.06 -10.47
N SER A 249 -1.16 0.70 -11.54
CA SER A 249 0.19 1.14 -11.90
C SER A 249 0.72 2.29 -11.02
N ILE A 250 -0.16 2.92 -10.24
CA ILE A 250 0.19 4.05 -9.38
C ILE A 250 0.73 3.51 -8.07
N ALA A 251 2.00 3.81 -7.78
CA ALA A 251 2.60 3.48 -6.50
C ALA A 251 2.01 4.35 -5.37
N ALA A 252 1.85 3.76 -4.18
CA ALA A 252 1.39 4.50 -3.00
C ALA A 252 2.48 5.40 -2.40
N SER A 253 3.74 4.98 -2.51
CA SER A 253 4.89 5.70 -1.95
C SER A 253 6.11 5.59 -2.84
N ASN A 254 7.06 6.47 -2.60
CA ASN A 254 8.39 6.45 -3.20
C ASN A 254 9.32 5.40 -2.56
N ALA A 255 8.87 4.64 -1.55
CA ALA A 255 9.70 3.70 -0.80
C ALA A 255 10.38 2.66 -1.69
N PHE A 256 9.68 2.19 -2.74
CA PHE A 256 10.27 1.30 -3.74
C PHE A 256 11.46 1.94 -4.46
N CYS A 257 11.34 3.22 -4.86
CA CYS A 257 12.43 3.97 -5.46
C CYS A 257 13.57 4.20 -4.46
N GLU A 258 13.27 4.44 -3.18
CA GLU A 258 14.28 4.59 -2.13
C GLU A 258 15.08 3.30 -1.90
N ILE A 259 14.43 2.13 -1.97
CA ILE A 259 15.13 0.83 -1.92
C ILE A 259 16.13 0.72 -3.09
N ILE A 260 15.71 1.10 -4.30
CA ILE A 260 16.59 1.13 -5.48
C ILE A 260 17.76 2.10 -5.26
N PHE A 261 17.50 3.30 -4.75
CA PHE A 261 18.56 4.29 -4.47
C PHE A 261 19.52 3.83 -3.37
N SER A 262 19.03 3.15 -2.34
CA SER A 262 19.86 2.54 -1.30
C SER A 262 20.80 1.49 -1.89
N HIS A 263 20.29 0.61 -2.75
CA HIS A 263 21.13 -0.35 -3.48
C HIS A 263 22.12 0.34 -4.42
N MET A 264 21.71 1.38 -5.13
CA MET A 264 22.56 2.16 -6.01
C MET A 264 23.72 2.83 -5.25
N LYS A 265 23.44 3.41 -4.08
CA LYS A 265 24.46 4.09 -3.25
C LYS A 265 25.59 3.14 -2.82
N TYR A 266 25.28 1.86 -2.58
CA TYR A 266 26.31 0.86 -2.26
C TYR A 266 27.22 0.56 -3.46
N LEU A 267 26.67 0.54 -4.67
CA LEU A 267 27.41 0.30 -5.91
C LEU A 267 28.17 1.53 -6.41
N TRP A 268 27.70 2.72 -6.04
CA TRP A 268 28.21 4.02 -6.47
C TRP A 268 28.84 4.79 -5.29
N ASN A 269 29.67 4.14 -4.48
CA ASN A 269 30.46 4.81 -3.44
C ASN A 269 31.93 4.90 -3.84
N ASN A 270 32.58 6.03 -3.56
CA ASN A 270 33.96 6.36 -3.97
C ASN A 270 35.02 5.36 -3.48
N ASN A 271 34.70 4.52 -2.49
CA ASN A 271 35.60 3.52 -1.91
C ASN A 271 35.75 2.25 -2.78
N ARG A 272 34.87 2.02 -3.75
CA ARG A 272 35.00 0.97 -4.78
C ARG A 272 34.88 1.67 -6.12
N ASN A 273 35.94 1.63 -6.94
CA ASN A 273 36.00 2.15 -8.32
C ASN A 273 34.60 2.36 -8.92
N SER A 274 34.18 3.62 -9.04
CA SER A 274 32.85 4.01 -9.53
C SER A 274 32.49 3.17 -10.75
N MET A 275 31.51 2.28 -10.57
CA MET A 275 31.07 1.40 -11.65
C MET A 275 30.42 2.24 -12.74
N LYS A 276 30.63 1.84 -14.01
CA LYS A 276 29.96 2.50 -15.13
C LYS A 276 28.43 2.41 -14.94
N HIS A 277 27.73 3.48 -15.31
CA HIS A 277 26.28 3.57 -15.21
C HIS A 277 25.55 2.35 -15.80
N ASP A 278 25.98 1.85 -16.96
CA ASP A 278 25.36 0.69 -17.62
C ASP A 278 25.48 -0.59 -16.79
N LEU A 279 26.61 -0.77 -16.09
CA LEU A 279 26.83 -1.92 -15.21
C LEU A 279 25.95 -1.82 -13.96
N VAL A 280 25.89 -0.64 -13.34
CA VAL A 280 25.01 -0.38 -12.19
C VAL A 280 23.54 -0.61 -12.58
N SER A 281 23.12 -0.14 -13.75
CA SER A 281 21.76 -0.36 -14.26
C SER A 281 21.46 -1.84 -14.49
N ALA A 282 22.38 -2.60 -15.09
CA ALA A 282 22.22 -4.02 -15.30
C ALA A 282 22.16 -4.81 -13.98
N GLU A 283 23.04 -4.49 -13.03
CA GLU A 283 23.06 -5.13 -11.71
C GLU A 283 21.79 -4.85 -10.92
N LEU A 284 21.32 -3.60 -10.89
CA LEU A 284 20.06 -3.24 -10.25
C LEU A 284 18.87 -3.96 -10.89
N LYS A 285 18.83 -4.07 -12.23
CA LYS A 285 17.77 -4.80 -12.92
C LYS A 285 17.76 -6.28 -12.54
N ILE A 286 18.92 -6.92 -12.42
CA ILE A 286 18.98 -8.31 -11.97
C ILE A 286 18.49 -8.37 -10.52
N LYS A 287 19.10 -7.60 -9.62
CA LYS A 287 18.82 -7.64 -8.18
C LYS A 287 17.36 -7.33 -7.80
N VAL A 288 16.71 -6.43 -8.53
CA VAL A 288 15.31 -6.04 -8.28
C VAL A 288 14.32 -7.03 -8.90
N ASN A 289 14.69 -7.71 -9.99
CA ASN A 289 13.77 -8.61 -10.72
C ASN A 289 14.04 -10.11 -10.46
N THR A 290 15.10 -10.47 -9.74
CA THR A 290 15.41 -11.86 -9.36
C THR A 290 15.36 -12.03 -7.85
N GLN A 291 14.63 -13.05 -7.40
CA GLN A 291 14.63 -13.44 -5.98
C GLN A 291 15.76 -14.41 -5.61
N TYR A 292 16.45 -14.92 -6.63
CA TYR A 292 17.54 -15.87 -6.46
C TYR A 292 18.78 -15.23 -5.84
N ASN A 293 19.38 -15.92 -4.88
CA ASN A 293 20.77 -15.63 -4.52
C ASN A 293 21.72 -16.10 -5.64
N CYS A 294 23.00 -15.69 -5.59
CA CYS A 294 23.94 -16.00 -6.68
C CYS A 294 24.07 -17.51 -7.00
N PRO A 295 24.15 -18.42 -5.99
CA PRO A 295 24.12 -19.86 -6.25
C PRO A 295 22.83 -20.34 -6.92
N GLU A 296 21.66 -19.95 -6.39
CA GLU A 296 20.37 -20.34 -6.96
C GLU A 296 20.19 -19.82 -8.38
N PHE A 297 20.66 -18.60 -8.66
CA PHE A 297 20.59 -18.02 -10.00
C PHE A 297 21.50 -18.78 -10.97
N TYR A 298 22.68 -19.19 -10.51
CA TYR A 298 23.59 -20.01 -11.28
C TYR A 298 22.96 -21.37 -11.61
N ASP A 299 22.37 -22.04 -10.63
CA ASP A 299 21.68 -23.31 -10.83
C ASP A 299 20.44 -23.16 -11.73
N TYR A 300 19.68 -22.08 -11.57
CA TYR A 300 18.56 -21.73 -12.43
C TYR A 300 19.01 -21.57 -13.89
N LEU A 301 20.11 -20.84 -14.12
CA LEU A 301 20.66 -20.67 -15.46
C LEU A 301 21.10 -22.02 -16.05
N LEU A 302 21.79 -22.87 -15.30
CA LEU A 302 22.22 -24.18 -15.77
C LEU A 302 21.05 -25.10 -16.14
N ASN A 303 19.97 -25.05 -15.36
CA ASN A 303 18.79 -25.86 -15.58
C ASN A 303 17.90 -25.33 -16.72
N ASN A 304 17.99 -24.05 -17.05
CA ASN A 304 17.21 -23.42 -18.12
C ASN A 304 18.00 -23.31 -19.43
N GLN A 305 18.14 -24.43 -20.15
CA GLN A 305 18.91 -24.48 -21.40
C GLN A 305 18.41 -23.52 -22.48
N ARG A 306 17.11 -23.19 -22.49
CA ARG A 306 16.55 -22.21 -23.43
C ARG A 306 17.09 -20.81 -23.14
N LEU A 307 17.11 -20.41 -21.88
CA LEU A 307 17.65 -19.12 -21.45
C LEU A 307 19.17 -19.05 -21.73
N LEU A 308 19.93 -20.12 -21.49
CA LEU A 308 21.36 -20.17 -21.84
C LEU A 308 21.61 -19.99 -23.34
N LYS A 309 20.76 -20.59 -24.19
CA LYS A 309 20.85 -20.40 -25.64
C LYS A 309 20.57 -18.95 -26.03
N GLN A 310 19.58 -18.29 -25.41
CA GLN A 310 19.26 -16.88 -25.65
C GLN A 310 20.36 -15.92 -25.15
N ILE A 311 20.97 -16.21 -24.01
CA ILE A 311 22.10 -15.43 -23.48
C ILE A 311 23.34 -15.55 -24.39
N ARG A 312 23.55 -16.73 -25.00
CA ARG A 312 24.65 -16.97 -25.93
C ARG A 312 24.38 -16.45 -27.35
N SER A 313 23.11 -16.32 -27.74
CA SER A 313 22.73 -15.87 -29.08
C SER A 313 22.95 -14.36 -29.27
N SER A 314 22.94 -13.93 -30.52
CA SER A 314 22.95 -12.51 -30.89
C SER A 314 21.61 -11.81 -30.59
N GLU A 315 20.55 -12.55 -30.25
CA GLU A 315 19.22 -12.00 -29.93
C GLU A 315 19.25 -11.09 -28.70
N LYS A 316 20.22 -11.25 -27.79
CA LYS A 316 20.38 -10.32 -26.67
C LYS A 316 20.66 -8.87 -27.09
N TYR A 317 21.17 -8.66 -28.32
CA TYR A 317 21.49 -7.33 -28.83
C TYR A 317 20.37 -6.73 -29.70
N THR A 318 19.37 -7.51 -30.13
CA THR A 318 18.30 -7.01 -31.00
C THR A 318 17.32 -6.08 -30.26
N HIS A 319 17.19 -6.22 -28.94
CA HIS A 319 16.34 -5.36 -28.10
C HIS A 319 16.96 -3.99 -27.76
N ILE A 320 18.30 -3.86 -27.83
CA ILE A 320 19.00 -2.59 -27.55
C ILE A 320 18.99 -1.66 -28.79
N ALA A 321 18.86 -2.23 -30.00
CA ALA A 321 18.94 -1.49 -31.25
C ALA A 321 17.66 -0.72 -31.66
N LYS A 322 16.59 -0.72 -30.83
CA LYS A 322 15.29 -0.09 -31.17
C LYS A 322 14.86 1.03 -30.20
N ILE A 323 15.79 1.68 -29.51
CA ILE A 323 15.48 2.97 -28.89
C ILE A 323 15.80 4.04 -29.94
N PRO A 324 14.79 4.73 -30.53
CA PRO A 324 15.07 5.88 -31.37
C PRO A 324 15.80 6.90 -30.51
N ARG A 325 17.02 7.28 -30.90
CA ARG A 325 17.62 8.51 -30.39
C ARG A 325 16.79 9.65 -30.97
N THR A 326 15.89 10.20 -30.17
CA THR A 326 15.38 11.56 -30.40
C THR A 326 16.58 12.49 -30.38
N VAL A 327 16.91 13.04 -31.55
CA VAL A 327 17.85 14.15 -31.73
C VAL A 327 17.19 15.42 -31.25
#